data_AF-A0A2T6FWB5-F1
#
_entry.id   AF-A0A2T6FWB5-F1
#
_cell.length_a   1.000
_cell.length_b   1.000
_cell.length_c   1.000
_cell.angle_alpha   90.00
_cell.angle_beta   90.00
_cell.angle_gamma   90.00
#
_symmetry.space_group_name_H-M   'P 1'
#
loop_
_entity.id
_entity.type
_entity.pdbx_description
1 polymer ?
#
loop_
_entity_poly.entity_id
_entity_poly.type
_entity_poly.pdbx_seq_one_letter_code
_entity_poly.pdbx_strand_id
1 'polypeptide(L)'
;MNASSMEHVMQQLSATTDLAERRRIAKEIIEEITAPTMASKAVSLAKDSLEDVLQDHHTGELGTYLDVNDPEQVVALIEIVHQCLEAGGDLSGIIIPIARLHHLDRKESEKTDTELYLQYRAAALLDALLAAEVPLPDEAVQLILVAGKRYVKDQATKQYICSIHWRLADSGVNISGAIPSLVTIFKNGETSELVQYSLLALWAAVRQGYFDTPIPDSDLSYQVWLKHLISSGTYKLKKKDEPNQLGIIGCLIETVRTYPELKGLAAEYLEQCKIREPKRPTTDYQHDLNHYFSLCRE
;
A
#
# COMPACT_ATOMS: atom_id res chain seq x y z
N MET A 1 -9.34 30.96 12.63
CA MET A 1 -8.45 30.92 13.81
C MET A 1 -7.12 31.63 13.51
N ASN A 2 -6.46 32.29 14.48
CA ASN A 2 -5.11 32.87 14.27
C ASN A 2 -4.00 31.92 14.74
N ALA A 3 -2.75 32.21 14.37
CA ALA A 3 -1.57 31.41 14.67
C ALA A 3 -1.46 30.99 16.15
N SER A 4 -1.56 31.92 17.10
CA SER A 4 -1.44 31.62 18.53
C SER A 4 -2.59 30.77 19.07
N SER A 5 -3.78 30.90 18.47
CA SER A 5 -4.94 30.09 18.84
C SER A 5 -4.76 28.63 18.43
N MET A 6 -4.17 28.34 17.26
CA MET A 6 -3.95 26.96 16.82
C MET A 6 -2.94 26.20 17.70
N GLU A 7 -1.86 26.87 18.11
CA GLU A 7 -0.89 26.31 19.06
C GLU A 7 -1.57 25.92 20.38
N HIS A 8 -2.43 26.79 20.90
CA HIS A 8 -3.15 26.52 22.14
C HIS A 8 -4.09 25.31 22.01
N VAL A 9 -4.83 25.21 20.90
CA VAL A 9 -5.73 24.07 20.67
C VAL A 9 -4.95 22.76 20.47
N MET A 10 -3.78 22.79 19.82
CA MET A 10 -2.90 21.60 19.69
C MET A 10 -2.32 21.15 21.05
N GLN A 11 -1.97 22.09 21.92
CA GLN A 11 -1.55 21.78 23.29
C GLN A 11 -2.70 21.17 24.10
N GLN A 12 -3.93 21.70 23.95
CA GLN A 12 -5.12 21.13 24.57
C GLN A 12 -5.38 19.70 24.07
N LEU A 13 -5.25 19.45 22.77
CA LEU A 13 -5.36 18.11 22.19
C LEU A 13 -4.39 17.13 22.88
N SER A 14 -3.14 17.55 23.05
CA SER A 14 -2.06 16.73 23.63
C SER A 14 -2.25 16.49 25.14
N ALA A 15 -2.84 17.44 25.86
CA ALA A 15 -3.09 17.31 27.30
C ALA A 15 -4.39 16.56 27.63
N THR A 16 -5.31 16.40 26.67
CA THR A 16 -6.64 15.82 26.90
C THR A 16 -6.56 14.31 26.95
N THR A 17 -6.99 13.69 28.06
CA THR A 17 -7.05 12.22 28.22
C THR A 17 -8.43 11.63 27.97
N ASP A 18 -9.48 12.45 27.92
CA ASP A 18 -10.83 12.02 27.54
C ASP A 18 -10.93 11.87 26.01
N LEU A 19 -11.37 10.69 25.56
CA LEU A 19 -11.39 10.34 24.14
C LEU A 19 -12.42 11.15 23.35
N ALA A 20 -13.61 11.39 23.91
CA ALA A 20 -14.66 12.12 23.21
C ALA A 20 -14.26 13.59 23.02
N GLU A 21 -13.69 14.18 24.07
CA GLU A 21 -13.17 15.53 24.04
C GLU A 21 -11.97 15.66 23.08
N ARG A 22 -11.03 14.71 23.09
CA ARG A 22 -9.91 14.69 22.15
C ARG A 22 -10.38 14.67 20.69
N ARG A 23 -11.38 13.83 20.38
CA ARG A 23 -11.98 13.77 19.03
C ARG A 23 -12.70 15.08 18.67
N ARG A 24 -13.38 15.73 19.62
CA ARG A 24 -13.98 17.05 19.42
C ARG A 24 -12.92 18.10 19.07
N ILE A 25 -11.84 18.17 19.85
CA ILE A 25 -10.73 19.11 19.62
C ILE A 25 -10.07 18.86 18.26
N ALA A 26 -9.76 17.61 17.92
CA ALA A 26 -9.17 17.25 16.63
C ALA A 26 -10.06 17.71 15.46
N LYS A 27 -11.37 17.51 15.58
CA LYS A 27 -12.34 17.97 14.58
C LYS A 27 -12.35 19.50 14.43
N GLU A 28 -12.28 20.24 15.53
CA GLU A 28 -12.20 21.71 15.50
C GLU A 28 -10.94 22.20 14.80
N ILE A 29 -9.80 21.52 14.99
CA ILE A 29 -8.57 21.82 14.26
C ILE A 29 -8.76 21.54 12.75
N ILE A 30 -9.32 20.39 12.41
CA ILE A 30 -9.58 19.95 11.03
C ILE A 30 -10.47 20.95 10.28
N GLU A 31 -11.58 21.39 10.89
CA GLU A 31 -12.52 22.34 10.28
C GLU A 31 -11.89 23.71 9.97
N GLU A 32 -10.83 24.08 10.68
CA GLU A 32 -10.09 25.33 10.47
C GLU A 32 -9.00 25.22 9.39
N ILE A 33 -8.61 24.01 8.98
CA ILE A 33 -7.61 23.77 7.93
C ILE A 33 -8.27 23.93 6.56
N THR A 34 -8.33 25.18 6.10
CA THR A 34 -9.01 25.57 4.84
C THR A 34 -8.07 26.15 3.78
N ALA A 35 -6.79 26.37 4.12
CA ALA A 35 -5.82 27.01 3.24
C ALA A 35 -4.40 26.45 3.44
N PRO A 36 -3.54 26.47 2.40
CA PRO A 36 -2.17 25.94 2.47
C PRO A 36 -1.30 26.50 3.60
N THR A 37 -1.44 27.79 3.92
CA THR A 37 -0.67 28.45 4.98
C THR A 37 -1.04 27.93 6.37
N MET A 38 -2.34 27.70 6.61
CA MET A 38 -2.83 27.09 7.85
C MET A 38 -2.47 25.62 7.93
N ALA A 39 -2.57 24.89 6.82
CA ALA A 39 -2.17 23.49 6.73
C ALA A 39 -0.68 23.31 7.07
N SER A 40 0.21 24.10 6.48
CA SER A 40 1.65 24.02 6.75
C SER A 40 1.97 24.31 8.22
N LYS A 41 1.23 25.25 8.85
CA LYS A 41 1.37 25.50 10.28
C LYS A 41 0.91 24.31 11.12
N ALA A 42 -0.26 23.76 10.82
CA ALA A 42 -0.81 22.60 11.52
C ALA A 42 0.12 21.38 11.40
N VAL A 43 0.73 21.16 10.22
CA VAL A 43 1.75 20.11 10.03
C VAL A 43 2.96 20.33 10.94
N SER A 44 3.50 21.55 11.01
CA SER A 44 4.64 21.83 11.89
C SER A 44 4.31 21.52 13.36
N LEU A 45 3.14 21.94 13.83
CA LEU A 45 2.71 21.67 15.20
C LEU A 45 2.46 20.17 15.45
N ALA A 46 1.81 19.51 14.49
CA ALA A 46 1.54 18.08 14.59
C ALA A 46 2.84 17.26 14.57
N LYS A 47 3.85 17.71 13.81
CA LYS A 47 5.18 17.12 13.79
C LYS A 47 5.84 17.23 15.17
N ASP A 48 5.89 18.43 15.76
CA ASP A 48 6.51 18.64 17.07
C ASP A 48 5.80 17.79 18.15
N SER A 49 4.46 17.73 18.13
CA SER A 49 3.68 16.87 19.02
C SER A 49 3.92 15.38 18.78
N LEU A 50 4.09 14.97 17.53
CA LEU A 50 4.36 13.58 17.18
C LEU A 50 5.76 13.16 17.64
N GLU A 51 6.76 14.02 17.45
CA GLU A 51 8.13 13.77 17.93
C GLU A 51 8.18 13.64 19.46
N ASP A 52 7.46 14.50 20.19
CA ASP A 52 7.36 14.45 21.66
C ASP A 52 6.72 13.14 22.14
N VAL A 53 5.58 12.75 21.56
CA VAL A 53 4.88 11.50 21.91
C VAL A 53 5.72 10.26 21.56
N LEU A 54 6.58 10.36 20.55
CA LEU A 54 7.39 9.25 20.06
C LEU A 54 8.82 9.23 20.62
N GLN A 55 9.22 10.21 21.43
CA GLN A 55 10.63 10.45 21.83
C GLN A 55 11.26 9.30 22.63
N ASP A 56 10.47 8.63 23.48
CA ASP A 56 10.96 7.57 24.39
C ASP A 56 10.68 6.15 23.87
N HIS A 57 10.20 6.02 22.63
CA HIS A 57 9.82 4.72 22.09
C HIS A 57 11.02 3.95 21.53
N HIS A 58 11.09 2.68 21.92
CA HIS A 58 12.09 1.76 21.43
C HIS A 58 11.76 1.42 19.97
N THR A 59 12.71 1.65 19.07
CA THR A 59 12.63 1.17 17.70
C THR A 59 13.02 -0.31 17.66
N GLY A 60 12.18 -1.14 17.05
CA GLY A 60 12.47 -2.52 16.73
C GLY A 60 13.46 -2.66 15.58
N GLU A 61 13.45 -3.81 14.91
CA GLU A 61 14.29 -4.00 13.75
C GLU A 61 13.94 -2.97 12.67
N LEU A 62 14.96 -2.44 12.00
CA LEU A 62 14.81 -1.61 10.79
C LEU A 62 14.10 -0.25 11.04
N GLY A 63 14.02 0.21 12.30
CA GLY A 63 13.63 1.57 12.65
C GLY A 63 12.13 1.81 12.87
N THR A 64 11.31 0.76 12.87
CA THR A 64 9.87 0.83 13.20
C THR A 64 9.64 0.83 14.71
N TYR A 65 8.54 1.43 15.18
CA TYR A 65 8.22 1.44 16.62
C TYR A 65 7.77 0.07 17.12
N LEU A 66 8.12 -0.29 18.35
CA LEU A 66 7.57 -1.49 19.01
C LEU A 66 6.12 -1.23 19.46
N ASP A 67 5.89 -0.12 20.16
CA ASP A 67 4.62 0.31 20.72
C ASP A 67 4.45 1.82 20.62
N VAL A 68 3.25 2.30 20.99
CA VAL A 68 2.91 3.73 21.09
C VAL A 68 2.18 3.95 22.40
N ASN A 69 2.65 4.88 23.23
CA ASN A 69 2.12 5.10 24.59
C ASN A 69 0.71 5.68 24.56
N ASP A 70 0.46 6.64 23.67
CA ASP A 70 -0.87 7.23 23.44
C ASP A 70 -1.27 7.11 21.95
N PRO A 71 -1.72 5.93 21.50
CA PRO A 71 -2.04 5.71 20.10
C PRO A 71 -3.26 6.54 19.65
N GLU A 72 -4.16 6.90 20.57
CA GLU A 72 -5.31 7.78 20.27
C GLU A 72 -4.85 9.21 19.96
N GLN A 73 -3.84 9.73 20.67
CA GLN A 73 -3.25 11.04 20.35
C GLN A 73 -2.56 11.01 18.97
N VAL A 74 -1.77 9.97 18.70
CA VAL A 74 -1.11 9.82 17.40
C VAL A 74 -2.13 9.71 16.26
N VAL A 75 -3.21 8.95 16.44
CA VAL A 75 -4.32 8.88 15.47
C VAL A 75 -4.88 10.28 15.18
N ALA A 76 -5.21 11.07 16.20
CA ALA A 76 -5.73 12.41 16.02
C ALA A 76 -4.76 13.32 15.23
N LEU A 77 -3.46 13.22 15.51
CA LEU A 77 -2.43 13.96 14.76
C LEU A 77 -2.37 13.52 13.29
N ILE A 78 -2.46 12.21 13.00
CA ILE A 78 -2.51 11.70 11.62
C ILE A 78 -3.76 12.20 10.89
N GLU A 79 -4.91 12.26 11.54
CA GLU A 79 -6.15 12.79 10.96
C GLU A 79 -6.02 14.27 10.58
N ILE A 80 -5.44 15.08 11.46
CA ILE A 80 -5.13 16.50 11.20
C ILE A 80 -4.17 16.64 10.01
N VAL A 81 -3.11 15.84 9.97
CA VAL A 81 -2.11 15.87 8.90
C VAL A 81 -2.71 15.45 7.57
N HIS A 82 -3.62 14.47 7.57
CA HIS A 82 -4.37 14.08 6.37
C HIS A 82 -5.17 15.28 5.83
N GLN A 83 -5.88 16.01 6.69
CA GLN A 83 -6.60 17.21 6.26
C GLN A 83 -5.66 18.29 5.69
N CYS A 84 -4.45 18.40 6.24
CA CYS A 84 -3.44 19.32 5.72
C CYS A 84 -3.02 18.99 4.29
N LEU A 85 -2.93 17.70 3.93
CA LEU A 85 -2.65 17.27 2.56
C LEU A 85 -3.74 17.75 1.60
N GLU A 86 -5.01 17.55 1.95
CA GLU A 86 -6.15 17.98 1.12
C GLU A 86 -6.18 19.50 0.92
N ALA A 87 -5.77 20.26 1.93
CA ALA A 87 -5.66 21.71 1.88
C ALA A 87 -4.39 22.23 1.17
N GLY A 88 -3.54 21.34 0.63
CA GLY A 88 -2.32 21.69 -0.09
C GLY A 88 -1.16 22.13 0.80
N GLY A 89 -1.09 21.65 2.03
CA GLY A 89 0.03 21.87 2.94
C GLY A 89 1.29 21.07 2.55
N ASP A 90 2.46 21.56 2.97
CA ASP A 90 3.71 20.81 2.86
C ASP A 90 3.84 19.81 4.02
N LEU A 91 3.89 18.51 3.69
CA LEU A 91 3.99 17.41 4.65
C LEU A 91 5.40 16.83 4.77
N SER A 92 6.39 17.36 4.05
CA SER A 92 7.75 16.80 3.97
C SER A 92 8.37 16.44 5.32
N GLY A 93 8.17 17.31 6.33
CA GLY A 93 8.72 17.15 7.68
C GLY A 93 8.12 16.00 8.51
N ILE A 94 7.00 15.39 8.10
CA ILE A 94 6.30 14.35 8.87
C ILE A 94 6.29 12.98 8.20
N ILE A 95 6.75 12.87 6.94
CA ILE A 95 6.69 11.62 6.16
C ILE A 95 7.43 10.47 6.86
N ILE A 96 8.65 10.70 7.37
CA ILE A 96 9.45 9.65 8.02
C ILE A 96 8.78 9.15 9.31
N PRO A 97 8.35 10.01 10.26
CA PRO A 97 7.55 9.57 11.40
C PRO A 97 6.34 8.72 11.02
N ILE A 98 5.57 9.13 10.00
CA ILE A 98 4.41 8.36 9.52
C ILE A 98 4.83 7.01 8.92
N ALA A 99 5.92 6.97 8.16
CA ALA A 99 6.46 5.72 7.60
C ALA A 99 6.87 4.73 8.71
N ARG A 100 7.42 5.21 9.84
CA ARG A 100 7.74 4.36 11.00
C ARG A 100 6.50 3.82 11.72
N LEU A 101 5.37 4.53 11.66
CA LEU A 101 4.09 4.12 12.23
C LEU A 101 3.29 3.19 11.30
N HIS A 102 3.70 3.06 10.04
CA HIS A 102 3.10 2.14 9.08
C HIS A 102 3.09 0.69 9.59
N HIS A 103 4.13 0.32 10.36
CA HIS A 103 4.20 -0.97 11.04
C HIS A 103 4.69 -0.85 12.47
N LEU A 104 3.96 -1.45 13.41
CA LEU A 104 4.45 -1.69 14.76
C LEU A 104 5.07 -3.09 14.83
N ASP A 105 6.33 -3.18 15.27
CA ASP A 105 7.16 -4.40 15.26
C ASP A 105 6.83 -5.37 16.40
N ARG A 106 5.55 -5.76 16.47
CA ARG A 106 5.00 -6.77 17.38
C ARG A 106 3.98 -7.61 16.66
N LYS A 107 3.65 -8.78 17.21
CA LYS A 107 2.62 -9.63 16.62
C LYS A 107 1.28 -8.91 16.70
N GLU A 108 0.46 -9.08 15.68
CA GLU A 108 -0.86 -8.44 15.63
C GLU A 108 -1.76 -8.83 16.82
N SER A 109 -1.66 -10.06 17.33
CA SER A 109 -2.38 -10.51 18.53
C SER A 109 -1.96 -9.79 19.81
N GLU A 110 -0.87 -9.04 19.78
CA GLU A 110 -0.32 -8.27 20.90
C GLU A 110 -0.65 -6.78 20.77
N LYS A 111 -1.33 -6.37 19.69
CA LYS A 111 -1.71 -4.99 19.43
C LYS A 111 -3.14 -4.73 19.91
N THR A 112 -3.36 -3.54 20.43
CA THR A 112 -4.69 -3.02 20.76
C THR A 112 -5.44 -2.61 19.49
N ASP A 113 -6.78 -2.53 19.59
CA ASP A 113 -7.61 -2.06 18.46
C ASP A 113 -7.20 -0.65 17.99
N THR A 114 -6.82 0.24 18.92
CA THR A 114 -6.34 1.58 18.57
C THR A 114 -4.99 1.55 17.84
N GLU A 115 -4.07 0.67 18.22
CA GLU A 115 -2.80 0.50 17.49
C GLU A 115 -3.03 -0.04 16.07
N LEU A 116 -3.98 -0.96 15.88
CA LEU A 116 -4.38 -1.41 14.55
C LEU A 116 -5.00 -0.27 13.74
N TYR A 117 -5.87 0.54 14.36
CA TYR A 117 -6.45 1.72 13.72
C TYR A 117 -5.39 2.78 13.38
N LEU A 118 -4.37 2.96 14.21
CA LEU A 118 -3.23 3.83 13.94
C LEU A 118 -2.46 3.37 12.69
N GLN A 119 -2.14 2.08 12.59
CA GLN A 119 -1.47 1.53 11.41
C GLN A 119 -2.30 1.72 10.14
N TYR A 120 -3.63 1.53 10.25
CA TYR A 120 -4.58 1.82 9.17
C TYR A 120 -4.51 3.29 8.74
N ARG A 121 -4.54 4.24 9.68
CA ARG A 121 -4.47 5.68 9.39
C ARG A 121 -3.13 6.09 8.79
N ALA A 122 -2.02 5.52 9.29
CA ALA A 122 -0.70 5.75 8.73
C ALA A 122 -0.61 5.24 7.28
N ALA A 123 -1.11 4.03 7.00
CA ALA A 123 -1.17 3.49 5.64
C ALA A 123 -2.05 4.34 4.72
N ALA A 124 -3.21 4.79 5.19
CA ALA A 124 -4.09 5.66 4.41
C ALA A 124 -3.42 6.99 4.05
N LEU A 125 -2.69 7.61 4.98
CA LEU A 125 -1.96 8.86 4.73
C LEU A 125 -0.80 8.66 3.74
N LEU A 126 -0.04 7.56 3.86
CA LEU A 126 1.04 7.24 2.91
C LEU A 126 0.52 6.97 1.50
N ASP A 127 -0.60 6.26 1.37
CA ASP A 127 -1.25 6.07 0.08
C ASP A 127 -1.73 7.40 -0.52
N ALA A 128 -2.35 8.26 0.30
CA ALA A 128 -2.80 9.58 -0.13
C ALA A 128 -1.63 10.47 -0.58
N LEU A 129 -0.50 10.45 0.13
CA LEU A 129 0.72 11.16 -0.25
C LEU A 129 1.23 10.69 -1.63
N LEU A 130 1.31 9.38 -1.85
CA LEU A 130 1.71 8.82 -3.14
C LEU A 130 0.69 9.11 -4.24
N ALA A 131 -0.61 9.12 -3.92
CA ALA A 131 -1.68 9.47 -4.86
C ALA A 131 -1.62 10.94 -5.29
N ALA A 132 -1.18 11.82 -4.39
CA ALA A 132 -0.92 13.23 -4.65
C ALA A 132 0.47 13.49 -5.27
N GLU A 133 1.21 12.44 -5.65
CA GLU A 133 2.55 12.51 -6.23
C GLU A 133 3.57 13.25 -5.33
N VAL A 134 3.37 13.22 -4.00
CA VAL A 134 4.31 13.79 -3.04
C VAL A 134 5.56 12.89 -2.98
N PRO A 135 6.76 13.43 -3.23
CA PRO A 135 7.98 12.63 -3.19
C PRO A 135 8.26 12.13 -1.77
N LEU A 136 8.46 10.82 -1.63
CA LEU A 136 8.86 10.22 -0.36
C LEU A 136 10.39 10.19 -0.26
N PRO A 137 10.99 10.57 0.89
CA PRO A 137 12.41 10.36 1.12
C PRO A 137 12.80 8.88 1.06
N ASP A 138 14.03 8.57 0.62
CA ASP A 138 14.52 7.19 0.50
C ASP A 138 14.39 6.40 1.81
N GLU A 139 14.64 7.04 2.96
CA GLU A 139 14.46 6.42 4.29
C GLU A 139 13.00 5.97 4.50
N ALA A 140 12.03 6.81 4.13
CA ALA A 140 10.61 6.48 4.26
C ALA A 140 10.23 5.31 3.32
N VAL A 141 10.77 5.30 2.10
CA VAL A 141 10.56 4.18 1.15
C VAL A 141 11.11 2.87 1.72
N GLN A 142 12.33 2.88 2.28
CA GLN A 142 12.91 1.68 2.89
C GLN A 142 12.07 1.17 4.07
N LEU A 143 11.60 2.08 4.93
CA LEU A 143 10.70 1.75 6.05
C LEU A 143 9.43 1.06 5.56
N ILE A 144 8.77 1.62 4.53
CA ILE A 144 7.55 1.06 3.93
C ILE A 144 7.78 -0.35 3.36
N LEU A 145 8.85 -0.53 2.58
CA LEU A 145 9.14 -1.82 1.92
C LEU A 145 9.51 -2.93 2.91
N VAL A 146 10.18 -2.58 4.00
CA VAL A 146 10.48 -3.50 5.08
C VAL A 146 9.22 -3.86 5.87
N ALA A 147 8.45 -2.85 6.27
CA ALA A 147 7.23 -2.98 7.03
C ALA A 147 6.19 -3.85 6.32
N GLY A 148 6.06 -3.70 4.99
CA GLY A 148 5.13 -4.45 4.16
C GLY A 148 5.36 -5.97 4.12
N LYS A 149 6.49 -6.47 4.64
CA LYS A 149 6.80 -7.91 4.75
C LYS A 149 6.22 -8.56 6.00
N ARG A 150 5.70 -7.78 6.96
CA ARG A 150 5.29 -8.25 8.29
C ARG A 150 3.77 -8.21 8.46
N TYR A 151 3.24 -9.22 9.16
CA TYR A 151 1.81 -9.54 9.24
C TYR A 151 0.92 -8.35 9.63
N VAL A 152 0.02 -7.99 8.73
CA VAL A 152 -1.23 -7.27 9.01
C VAL A 152 -2.34 -8.23 8.60
N LYS A 153 -3.36 -8.50 9.42
CA LYS A 153 -4.52 -9.33 9.03
C LYS A 153 -5.67 -8.48 8.56
N ASP A 154 -5.86 -7.29 9.12
CA ASP A 154 -6.99 -6.44 8.76
C ASP A 154 -6.99 -6.15 7.24
N GLN A 155 -8.17 -6.29 6.63
CA GLN A 155 -8.29 -6.22 5.18
C GLN A 155 -8.11 -4.79 4.66
N ALA A 156 -8.55 -3.78 5.41
CA ALA A 156 -8.58 -2.40 4.97
C ALA A 156 -7.16 -1.81 4.88
N THR A 157 -6.32 -2.07 5.86
CA THR A 157 -4.89 -1.70 5.84
C THR A 157 -4.16 -2.46 4.75
N LYS A 158 -4.45 -3.75 4.53
CA LYS A 158 -3.86 -4.50 3.41
C LYS A 158 -4.16 -3.87 2.06
N GLN A 159 -5.36 -3.32 1.86
CA GLN A 159 -5.70 -2.63 0.61
C GLN A 159 -4.78 -1.43 0.39
N TYR A 160 -4.59 -0.59 1.41
CA TYR A 160 -3.64 0.53 1.33
C TYR A 160 -2.20 0.05 1.11
N ILE A 161 -1.76 -1.00 1.80
CA ILE A 161 -0.42 -1.57 1.59
C ILE A 161 -0.23 -2.02 0.13
N CYS A 162 -1.20 -2.72 -0.46
CA CYS A 162 -1.14 -3.11 -1.86
C CYS A 162 -1.12 -1.90 -2.80
N SER A 163 -1.92 -0.88 -2.52
CA SER A 163 -1.97 0.37 -3.30
C SER A 163 -0.64 1.13 -3.23
N ILE A 164 -0.04 1.24 -2.04
CA ILE A 164 1.29 1.82 -1.82
C ILE A 164 2.34 1.07 -2.66
N HIS A 165 2.39 -0.26 -2.58
CA HIS A 165 3.33 -1.05 -3.39
C HIS A 165 3.11 -0.86 -4.88
N TRP A 166 1.87 -0.75 -5.33
CA TRP A 166 1.58 -0.45 -6.73
C TRP A 166 2.14 0.92 -7.14
N ARG A 167 1.83 1.99 -6.40
CA ARG A 167 2.29 3.35 -6.72
C ARG A 167 3.81 3.46 -6.70
N LEU A 168 4.46 2.84 -5.71
CA LEU A 168 5.92 2.74 -5.64
C LEU A 168 6.49 1.99 -6.84
N ALA A 169 5.91 0.85 -7.21
CA ALA A 169 6.39 0.09 -8.36
C ALA A 169 6.24 0.86 -9.67
N ASP A 170 5.09 1.53 -9.86
CA ASP A 170 4.80 2.32 -11.05
C ASP A 170 5.74 3.53 -11.17
N SER A 171 6.16 4.11 -10.03
CA SER A 171 7.15 5.20 -9.98
C SER A 171 8.61 4.76 -10.10
N GLY A 172 8.89 3.46 -10.25
CA GLY A 172 10.24 2.94 -10.45
C GLY A 172 10.97 2.51 -9.17
N VAL A 173 10.27 2.39 -8.03
CA VAL A 173 10.82 1.83 -6.80
C VAL A 173 10.76 0.30 -6.84
N ASN A 174 11.88 -0.36 -6.56
CA ASN A 174 11.98 -1.82 -6.56
C ASN A 174 11.22 -2.43 -5.35
N ILE A 175 10.08 -3.07 -5.65
CA ILE A 175 9.22 -3.76 -4.67
C ILE A 175 9.41 -5.28 -4.63
N SER A 176 10.51 -5.81 -5.19
CA SER A 176 10.73 -7.26 -5.35
C SER A 176 10.51 -8.06 -4.06
N GLY A 177 10.94 -7.51 -2.92
CA GLY A 177 10.73 -8.08 -1.59
C GLY A 177 9.26 -8.31 -1.20
N ALA A 178 8.31 -7.62 -1.84
CA ALA A 178 6.87 -7.73 -1.60
C ALA A 178 6.16 -8.70 -2.55
N ILE A 179 6.80 -9.13 -3.64
CA ILE A 179 6.23 -10.04 -4.66
C ILE A 179 5.59 -11.29 -4.03
N PRO A 180 6.24 -12.03 -3.09
CA PRO A 180 5.64 -13.21 -2.48
C PRO A 180 4.29 -12.93 -1.81
N SER A 181 4.21 -11.83 -1.06
CA SER A 181 3.00 -11.40 -0.36
C SER A 181 1.92 -10.95 -1.34
N LEU A 182 2.30 -10.17 -2.36
CA LEU A 182 1.38 -9.68 -3.39
C LEU A 182 0.78 -10.84 -4.20
N VAL A 183 1.57 -11.84 -4.58
CA VAL A 183 1.06 -13.04 -5.26
C VAL A 183 0.09 -13.82 -4.37
N THR A 184 0.40 -13.92 -3.08
CA THR A 184 -0.48 -14.59 -2.10
C THR A 184 -1.81 -13.85 -1.94
N ILE A 185 -1.77 -12.52 -1.84
CA ILE A 185 -2.96 -11.66 -1.76
C ILE A 185 -3.74 -11.72 -3.07
N PHE A 186 -3.08 -11.65 -4.22
CA PHE A 186 -3.75 -11.78 -5.51
C PHE A 186 -4.50 -13.10 -5.60
N LYS A 187 -3.84 -14.22 -5.26
CA LYS A 187 -4.44 -15.55 -5.27
C LYS A 187 -5.66 -15.66 -4.34
N ASN A 188 -5.52 -15.23 -3.08
CA ASN A 188 -6.48 -15.48 -2.01
C ASN A 188 -7.44 -14.30 -1.74
N GLY A 189 -7.23 -13.16 -2.39
CA GLY A 189 -7.84 -11.87 -2.05
C GLY A 189 -9.34 -11.96 -1.83
N GLU A 190 -9.77 -11.49 -0.67
CA GLU A 190 -11.15 -11.62 -0.17
C GLU A 190 -12.04 -10.48 -0.68
N THR A 191 -11.46 -9.36 -1.12
CA THR A 191 -12.17 -8.22 -1.71
C THR A 191 -11.66 -7.88 -3.12
N SER A 192 -12.49 -7.19 -3.91
CA SER A 192 -12.13 -6.79 -5.27
C SER A 192 -10.91 -5.85 -5.29
N GLU A 193 -10.84 -4.92 -4.34
CA GLU A 193 -9.76 -3.93 -4.20
C GLU A 193 -8.42 -4.61 -3.88
N LEU A 194 -8.42 -5.61 -3.01
CA LEU A 194 -7.21 -6.39 -2.73
C LEU A 194 -6.69 -7.09 -3.98
N VAL A 195 -7.59 -7.71 -4.75
CA VAL A 195 -7.22 -8.36 -6.02
C VAL A 195 -6.71 -7.32 -7.01
N GLN A 196 -7.38 -6.18 -7.13
CA GLN A 196 -7.02 -5.11 -8.06
C GLN A 196 -5.65 -4.51 -7.73
N TYR A 197 -5.42 -4.04 -6.50
CA TYR A 197 -4.16 -3.37 -6.16
C TYR A 197 -2.97 -4.32 -6.14
N SER A 198 -3.17 -5.57 -5.67
CA SER A 198 -2.10 -6.57 -5.76
C SER A 198 -1.74 -6.91 -7.20
N LEU A 199 -2.74 -7.04 -8.08
CA LEU A 199 -2.53 -7.24 -9.52
C LEU A 199 -1.79 -6.06 -10.16
N LEU A 200 -2.18 -4.82 -9.86
CA LEU A 200 -1.54 -3.62 -10.41
C LEU A 200 -0.07 -3.51 -9.96
N ALA A 201 0.22 -3.81 -8.69
CA ALA A 201 1.59 -3.88 -8.19
C ALA A 201 2.41 -4.97 -8.90
N LEU A 202 1.85 -6.18 -9.06
CA LEU A 202 2.51 -7.28 -9.77
C LEU A 202 2.73 -6.94 -11.25
N TRP A 203 1.78 -6.29 -11.91
CA TRP A 203 1.90 -5.87 -13.30
C TRP A 203 2.97 -4.79 -13.48
N ALA A 204 3.03 -3.80 -12.58
CA ALA A 204 4.13 -2.84 -12.54
C ALA A 204 5.48 -3.56 -12.32
N ALA A 205 5.54 -4.53 -11.41
CA ALA A 205 6.75 -5.31 -11.15
C ALA A 205 7.22 -6.13 -12.37
N VAL A 206 6.31 -6.66 -13.18
CA VAL A 206 6.65 -7.30 -14.47
C VAL A 206 7.26 -6.27 -15.43
N ARG A 207 6.58 -5.13 -15.65
CA ARG A 207 7.05 -4.07 -16.57
C ARG A 207 8.42 -3.51 -16.19
N GLN A 208 8.71 -3.44 -14.90
CA GLN A 208 9.96 -2.90 -14.37
C GLN A 208 11.07 -3.97 -14.18
N GLY A 209 10.80 -5.24 -14.51
CA GLY A 209 11.77 -6.33 -14.37
C GLY A 209 12.11 -6.70 -12.92
N TYR A 210 11.25 -6.39 -11.95
CA TYR A 210 11.56 -6.65 -10.54
C TYR A 210 11.58 -8.13 -10.17
N PHE A 211 10.93 -8.99 -10.97
CA PHE A 211 11.04 -10.45 -10.83
C PHE A 211 12.46 -10.97 -11.08
N ASP A 212 13.29 -10.23 -11.81
CA ASP A 212 14.69 -10.58 -12.08
C ASP A 212 15.62 -10.27 -10.90
N THR A 213 15.11 -9.58 -9.87
CA THR A 213 15.90 -9.24 -8.68
C THR A 213 16.31 -10.53 -7.94
N PRO A 214 17.58 -10.69 -7.56
CA PRO A 214 18.03 -11.80 -6.72
C PRO A 214 17.35 -11.79 -5.35
N ILE A 215 16.98 -12.97 -4.85
CA ILE A 215 16.49 -13.12 -3.47
C ILE A 215 17.73 -13.10 -2.55
N PRO A 216 17.75 -12.27 -1.48
CA PRO A 216 18.85 -12.26 -0.53
C PRO A 216 19.16 -13.67 0.01
N ASP A 217 20.44 -13.99 0.09
CA ASP A 217 20.95 -15.29 0.59
C ASP A 217 20.43 -16.52 -0.19
N SER A 218 20.07 -16.35 -1.46
CA SER A 218 19.58 -17.42 -2.34
C SER A 218 20.20 -17.35 -3.74
N ASP A 219 20.38 -18.50 -4.38
CA ASP A 219 20.75 -18.60 -5.81
C ASP A 219 19.56 -18.34 -6.76
N LEU A 220 18.38 -18.04 -6.21
CA LEU A 220 17.14 -17.83 -6.96
C LEU A 220 16.83 -16.34 -7.10
N SER A 221 16.11 -15.99 -8.16
CA SER A 221 15.45 -14.69 -8.30
C SER A 221 13.98 -14.78 -7.94
N TYR A 222 13.31 -13.63 -7.84
CA TYR A 222 11.86 -13.59 -7.65
C TYR A 222 11.06 -14.18 -8.82
N GLN A 223 11.69 -14.52 -9.95
CA GLN A 223 11.07 -15.23 -11.08
C GLN A 223 10.38 -16.54 -10.66
N VAL A 224 10.82 -17.17 -9.56
CA VAL A 224 10.14 -18.36 -9.00
C VAL A 224 8.65 -18.12 -8.70
N TRP A 225 8.24 -16.86 -8.53
CA TRP A 225 6.86 -16.46 -8.30
C TRP A 225 6.05 -16.23 -9.58
N LEU A 226 6.66 -16.16 -10.76
CA LEU A 226 5.95 -15.97 -12.04
C LEU A 226 4.99 -17.10 -12.35
N LYS A 227 5.36 -18.35 -12.03
CA LYS A 227 4.44 -19.51 -12.14
C LYS A 227 3.19 -19.32 -11.30
N HIS A 228 3.32 -18.71 -10.11
CA HIS A 228 2.18 -18.45 -9.23
C HIS A 228 1.30 -17.30 -9.73
N LEU A 229 1.90 -16.27 -10.33
CA LEU A 229 1.16 -15.21 -11.04
C LEU A 229 0.35 -15.78 -12.21
N ILE A 230 1.00 -16.56 -13.11
CA ILE A 230 0.35 -17.17 -14.28
C ILE A 230 -0.79 -18.09 -13.87
N SER A 231 -0.53 -19.02 -12.94
CA SER A 231 -1.53 -19.99 -12.49
C SER A 231 -2.72 -19.31 -11.80
N SER A 232 -2.48 -18.34 -10.91
CA SER A 232 -3.54 -17.65 -10.17
C SER A 232 -4.35 -16.74 -11.08
N GLY A 233 -3.70 -16.01 -11.99
CA GLY A 233 -4.36 -15.17 -12.98
C GLY A 233 -5.26 -15.98 -13.91
N THR A 234 -4.72 -17.06 -14.47
CA THR A 234 -5.49 -17.96 -15.35
C THR A 234 -6.67 -18.61 -14.61
N TYR A 235 -6.48 -19.03 -13.36
CA TYR A 235 -7.58 -19.57 -12.56
C TYR A 235 -8.70 -18.54 -12.31
N LYS A 236 -8.36 -17.27 -12.09
CA LYS A 236 -9.37 -16.20 -11.93
C LYS A 236 -10.12 -15.91 -13.22
N LEU A 237 -9.46 -15.91 -14.37
CA LEU A 237 -10.11 -15.73 -15.68
C LEU A 237 -11.18 -16.79 -16.00
N LYS A 238 -11.10 -17.97 -15.35
CA LYS A 238 -12.14 -19.00 -15.44
C LYS A 238 -13.47 -18.55 -14.81
N LYS A 239 -13.44 -17.65 -13.82
CA LYS A 239 -14.64 -17.15 -13.14
C LYS A 239 -15.35 -16.13 -14.02
N LYS A 240 -16.65 -16.32 -14.24
CA LYS A 240 -17.45 -15.49 -15.17
C LYS A 240 -17.69 -14.07 -14.66
N ASP A 241 -17.64 -13.88 -13.35
CA ASP A 241 -17.98 -12.68 -12.59
C ASP A 241 -16.74 -11.98 -12.02
N GLU A 242 -15.54 -12.34 -12.47
CA GLU A 242 -14.30 -11.70 -11.99
C GLU A 242 -14.24 -10.23 -12.47
N PRO A 243 -14.34 -9.25 -11.56
CA PRO A 243 -14.42 -7.83 -11.93
C PRO A 243 -13.12 -7.31 -12.57
N ASN A 244 -11.99 -7.99 -12.33
CA ASN A 244 -10.67 -7.56 -12.78
C ASN A 244 -10.17 -8.28 -14.05
N GLN A 245 -11.04 -8.97 -14.81
CA GLN A 245 -10.65 -9.79 -15.97
C GLN A 245 -9.72 -9.09 -16.96
N LEU A 246 -10.00 -7.82 -17.29
CA LEU A 246 -9.18 -7.02 -18.20
C LEU A 246 -7.76 -6.77 -17.67
N GLY A 247 -7.65 -6.37 -16.40
CA GLY A 247 -6.34 -6.19 -15.78
C GLY A 247 -5.56 -7.50 -15.70
N ILE A 248 -6.25 -8.59 -15.38
CA ILE A 248 -5.61 -9.92 -15.23
C ILE A 248 -5.04 -10.37 -16.57
N ILE A 249 -5.84 -10.30 -17.66
CA ILE A 249 -5.36 -10.72 -18.97
C ILE A 249 -4.23 -9.82 -19.47
N GLY A 250 -4.30 -8.50 -19.23
CA GLY A 250 -3.23 -7.56 -19.55
C GLY A 250 -1.91 -7.90 -18.85
N CYS A 251 -1.96 -8.17 -17.55
CA CYS A 251 -0.80 -8.59 -16.77
C CYS A 251 -0.22 -9.93 -17.26
N LEU A 252 -1.06 -10.91 -17.61
CA LEU A 252 -0.61 -12.19 -18.14
C LEU A 252 0.06 -12.04 -19.52
N ILE A 253 -0.51 -11.22 -20.42
CA ILE A 253 0.09 -10.87 -21.71
C ILE A 253 1.46 -10.25 -21.52
N GLU A 254 1.57 -9.26 -20.63
CA GLU A 254 2.84 -8.60 -20.34
C GLU A 254 3.87 -9.59 -19.76
N THR A 255 3.41 -10.50 -18.89
CA THR A 255 4.25 -11.53 -18.29
C THR A 255 4.86 -12.45 -19.36
N VAL A 256 4.06 -13.00 -20.26
CA VAL A 256 4.57 -13.93 -21.30
C VAL A 256 5.37 -13.23 -22.41
N ARG A 257 5.18 -11.92 -22.58
CA ARG A 257 6.03 -11.10 -23.46
C ARG A 257 7.39 -10.85 -22.83
N THR A 258 7.42 -10.53 -21.54
CA THR A 258 8.65 -10.24 -20.79
C THR A 258 9.45 -11.51 -20.53
N TYR A 259 8.75 -12.63 -20.29
CA TYR A 259 9.32 -13.95 -19.98
C TYR A 259 8.83 -15.02 -20.98
N PRO A 260 9.33 -15.03 -22.24
CA PRO A 260 8.85 -15.93 -23.30
C PRO A 260 8.99 -17.42 -22.98
N GLU A 261 9.96 -17.80 -22.14
CA GLU A 261 10.15 -19.16 -21.67
C GLU A 261 8.94 -19.70 -20.88
N LEU A 262 8.05 -18.83 -20.40
CA LEU A 262 6.84 -19.20 -19.67
C LEU A 262 5.61 -19.42 -20.56
N LYS A 263 5.71 -19.20 -21.88
CA LYS A 263 4.58 -19.39 -22.81
C LYS A 263 4.00 -20.80 -22.77
N GLY A 264 4.86 -21.82 -22.71
CA GLY A 264 4.41 -23.23 -22.58
C GLY A 264 3.61 -23.46 -21.29
N LEU A 265 4.10 -22.93 -20.16
CA LEU A 265 3.41 -22.99 -18.88
C LEU A 265 2.06 -22.26 -18.91
N ALA A 266 1.99 -21.11 -19.57
CA ALA A 266 0.75 -20.37 -19.77
C ALA A 266 -0.27 -21.16 -20.59
N ALA A 267 0.16 -21.81 -21.68
CA ALA A 267 -0.68 -22.69 -22.49
C ALA A 267 -1.24 -23.87 -21.67
N GLU A 268 -0.39 -24.53 -20.88
CA GLU A 268 -0.80 -25.61 -19.98
C GLU A 268 -1.89 -25.16 -19.01
N TYR A 269 -1.76 -23.97 -18.39
CA TYR A 269 -2.77 -23.47 -17.46
C TYR A 269 -4.08 -23.07 -18.14
N LEU A 270 -4.04 -22.54 -19.37
CA LEU A 270 -5.24 -22.26 -20.16
C LEU A 270 -6.04 -23.55 -20.41
N GLU A 271 -5.35 -24.64 -20.77
CA GLU A 271 -5.95 -25.96 -20.97
C GLU A 271 -6.51 -26.54 -19.66
N GLN A 272 -5.71 -26.54 -18.58
CA GLN A 272 -6.12 -27.04 -17.26
C GLN A 272 -7.35 -26.30 -16.72
N CYS A 273 -7.41 -24.98 -16.92
CA CYS A 273 -8.56 -24.15 -16.51
C CYS A 273 -9.77 -24.29 -17.45
N LYS A 274 -9.62 -25.00 -18.57
CA LYS A 274 -10.64 -25.18 -19.62
C LYS A 274 -11.12 -23.85 -20.20
N ILE A 275 -10.24 -22.85 -20.27
CA ILE A 275 -10.52 -21.58 -20.92
C ILE A 275 -10.46 -21.81 -22.42
N ARG A 276 -11.44 -21.29 -23.15
CA ARG A 276 -11.52 -21.47 -24.60
C ARG A 276 -11.11 -20.20 -25.31
N GLU A 277 -10.32 -20.36 -26.36
CA GLU A 277 -10.00 -19.27 -27.27
C GLU A 277 -11.28 -18.68 -27.88
N PRO A 278 -11.49 -17.35 -27.78
CA PRO A 278 -12.59 -16.68 -28.46
C PRO A 278 -12.43 -16.78 -29.98
N LYS A 279 -13.38 -17.43 -30.66
CA LYS A 279 -13.37 -17.56 -32.14
C LYS A 279 -13.79 -16.28 -32.87
N ARG A 280 -14.60 -15.45 -32.21
CA ARG A 280 -15.13 -14.18 -32.71
C ARG A 280 -15.19 -13.21 -31.54
N PRO A 281 -14.07 -12.55 -31.19
CA PRO A 281 -14.04 -11.61 -30.09
C PRO A 281 -14.91 -10.39 -30.39
N THR A 282 -15.67 -9.95 -29.38
CA THR A 282 -16.63 -8.84 -29.44
C THR A 282 -16.49 -7.86 -28.28
N THR A 283 -15.65 -8.19 -27.30
CA THR A 283 -15.32 -7.35 -26.14
C THR A 283 -13.82 -7.25 -26.02
N ASP A 284 -13.32 -6.18 -25.38
CA ASP A 284 -11.88 -5.96 -25.16
C ASP A 284 -11.23 -7.17 -24.49
N TYR A 285 -11.90 -7.75 -23.48
CA TYR A 285 -11.43 -8.96 -22.82
C TYR A 285 -11.30 -10.15 -23.78
N GLN A 286 -12.25 -10.33 -24.71
CA GLN A 286 -12.16 -11.42 -25.68
C GLN A 286 -11.06 -11.17 -26.71
N HIS A 287 -10.80 -9.91 -27.08
CA HIS A 287 -9.67 -9.55 -27.94
C HIS A 287 -8.34 -9.85 -27.26
N ASP A 288 -8.17 -9.43 -26.00
CA ASP A 288 -6.96 -9.68 -25.23
C ASP A 288 -6.77 -11.17 -24.95
N LEU A 289 -7.85 -11.89 -24.62
CA LEU A 289 -7.77 -13.34 -24.41
C LEU A 289 -7.36 -14.05 -25.71
N ASN A 290 -7.90 -13.67 -26.86
CA ASN A 290 -7.48 -14.23 -28.15
C ASN A 290 -6.00 -13.93 -28.42
N HIS A 291 -5.55 -12.70 -28.17
CA HIS A 291 -4.14 -12.31 -28.30
C HIS A 291 -3.22 -13.14 -27.37
N TYR A 292 -3.62 -13.34 -26.12
CA TYR A 292 -2.88 -14.17 -25.16
C TYR A 292 -2.76 -15.63 -25.64
N PHE A 293 -3.83 -16.21 -26.21
CA PHE A 293 -3.77 -17.54 -26.84
C PHE A 293 -2.80 -17.61 -28.02
N SER A 294 -2.67 -16.52 -28.79
CA SER A 294 -1.70 -16.44 -29.90
C SER A 294 -0.28 -16.43 -29.36
N LEU A 295 0.00 -15.59 -28.35
CA LEU A 295 1.31 -15.52 -27.71
C LEU A 295 1.75 -16.86 -27.09
N CYS A 296 0.82 -17.62 -26.49
CA CYS A 296 1.13 -18.89 -25.86
C CYS A 296 1.41 -20.04 -26.86
N ARG A 297 1.10 -19.85 -28.15
CA ARG A 297 1.34 -20.84 -29.22
C ARG A 297 2.69 -20.67 -29.92
N GLU A 298 3.25 -19.46 -29.89
CA GLU A 298 4.52 -19.08 -30.53
C GLU A 298 5.73 -19.47 -29.70
#